data_AF-A0A3N7CN76-F1
#
_entry.id   AF-A0A3N7CN76-F1
#
_cell.length_a   1.000
_cell.length_b   1.000
_cell.length_c   1.000
_cell.angle_alpha   90.00
_cell.angle_beta   90.00
_cell.angle_gamma   90.00
#
_symmetry.space_group_name_H-M   'P 1'
#
loop_
_entity.id
_entity.type
_entity.pdbx_description
1 polymer ?
#
loop_
_entity_poly.entity_id
_entity_poly.type
_entity_poly.pdbx_seq_one_letter_code
_entity_poly.pdbx_strand_id
1 'polypeptide(L)'
;MEEIYRSQFRLPYSLYEQLKASADKNRRSVNAELIARLEQSFEVQQQDAEDSPRFKIDGDAFNLGKYEPGADAVKFAGGPAAEKENSFMASLLELINEYRPAELKTLPPDNAKPKPNTGPEPRKRYPKK
;
A
#
# COMPACT_ATOMS: atom_id res chain seq x y z
N MET A 1 -14.73 -7.57 -33.51
CA MET A 1 -13.69 -8.24 -32.70
C MET A 1 -13.39 -7.30 -31.57
N GLU A 2 -13.42 -7.77 -30.32
CA GLU A 2 -12.99 -6.96 -29.18
C GLU A 2 -11.49 -6.69 -29.29
N GLU A 3 -11.09 -5.43 -29.14
CA GLU A 3 -9.69 -5.04 -29.15
C GLU A 3 -9.04 -5.44 -27.82
N ILE A 4 -8.43 -6.64 -27.79
CA ILE A 4 -7.75 -7.15 -26.60
C ILE A 4 -6.33 -6.58 -26.53
N TYR A 5 -6.09 -5.70 -25.56
CA TYR A 5 -4.73 -5.28 -25.22
C TYR A 5 -4.04 -6.35 -24.35
N ARG A 6 -2.83 -6.77 -24.75
CA ARG A 6 -2.04 -7.79 -24.04
C ARG A 6 -0.82 -7.15 -23.40
N SER A 7 -0.73 -7.25 -22.07
CA SER A 7 0.41 -6.77 -21.29
C SER A 7 1.11 -7.93 -20.56
N GLN A 8 2.37 -7.69 -20.18
CA GLN A 8 3.12 -8.60 -19.30
C GLN A 8 3.35 -7.91 -17.96
N PHE A 9 2.77 -8.47 -16.89
CA PHE A 9 2.95 -7.95 -15.54
C PHE A 9 4.12 -8.64 -14.84
N ARG A 10 5.00 -7.85 -14.24
CA ARG A 10 6.11 -8.34 -13.41
C ARG A 10 5.74 -8.19 -11.93
N LEU A 11 5.19 -9.26 -11.36
CA LEU A 11 4.76 -9.27 -9.97
C LEU A 11 5.89 -9.79 -9.05
N PRO A 12 6.05 -9.25 -7.83
CA PRO A 12 6.81 -9.91 -6.78
C PRO A 12 6.28 -11.33 -6.55
N TYR A 13 7.17 -12.28 -6.26
CA TYR A 13 6.80 -13.69 -6.14
C TYR A 13 5.71 -13.94 -5.10
N SER A 14 5.83 -13.32 -3.92
CA SER A 14 4.84 -13.44 -2.85
C SER A 14 3.44 -13.00 -3.27
N LEU A 15 3.33 -11.93 -4.06
CA LEU A 15 2.05 -11.44 -4.58
C LEU A 15 1.46 -12.41 -5.61
N TYR A 16 2.31 -13.00 -6.48
CA TYR A 16 1.87 -14.00 -7.43
C TYR A 16 1.31 -15.25 -6.73
N GLU A 17 1.95 -15.72 -5.66
CA GLU A 17 1.45 -16.88 -4.90
C GLU A 17 0.09 -16.61 -4.26
N GLN A 18 -0.10 -15.44 -3.67
CA GLN A 18 -1.39 -15.03 -3.10
C GLN A 18 -2.48 -14.95 -4.17
N LEU A 19 -2.14 -14.38 -5.34
CA LEU A 19 -3.06 -14.30 -6.46
C LEU A 19 -3.43 -15.69 -6.98
N LYS A 20 -2.46 -16.59 -7.10
CA LYS A 20 -2.66 -17.97 -7.53
C LYS A 20 -3.55 -18.74 -6.56
N ALA A 21 -3.27 -18.65 -5.25
CA ALA A 21 -4.10 -19.28 -4.23
C ALA A 21 -5.55 -18.77 -4.26
N SER A 22 -5.77 -17.47 -4.48
CA SER A 22 -7.10 -16.89 -4.66
C SER A 22 -7.79 -17.43 -5.91
N ALA A 23 -7.07 -17.52 -7.03
CA ALA A 23 -7.58 -18.04 -8.29
C ALA A 23 -8.01 -19.52 -8.15
N ASP A 24 -7.18 -20.35 -7.50
CA ASP A 24 -7.48 -21.75 -7.22
C ASP A 24 -8.72 -21.90 -6.33
N LYS A 25 -8.83 -21.08 -5.28
CA LYS A 25 -10.01 -21.04 -4.40
C LYS A 25 -11.29 -20.68 -5.17
N ASN A 26 -11.19 -19.74 -6.10
CA ASN A 26 -12.30 -19.25 -6.91
C ASN A 26 -12.53 -20.09 -8.19
N ARG A 27 -11.78 -21.18 -8.38
CA ARG A 27 -11.86 -22.09 -9.53
C ARG A 27 -11.74 -21.37 -10.88
N ARG A 28 -10.87 -20.36 -10.96
CA ARG A 28 -10.61 -19.60 -12.19
C ARG A 28 -9.12 -19.50 -12.47
N SER A 29 -8.77 -19.12 -13.70
CA SER A 29 -7.37 -18.90 -14.05
C SER A 29 -6.82 -17.68 -13.32
N VAL A 30 -5.49 -17.63 -13.13
CA VAL A 30 -4.82 -16.48 -12.52
C VAL A 30 -5.12 -15.18 -13.28
N ASN A 31 -5.21 -15.24 -14.61
CA ASN A 31 -5.57 -14.07 -15.42
C ASN A 31 -7.01 -13.62 -15.19
N ALA A 32 -7.96 -14.56 -15.07
CA ALA A 32 -9.36 -14.23 -14.79
C ALA A 32 -9.54 -13.65 -13.38
N GLU A 33 -8.80 -14.16 -12.38
CA GLU A 33 -8.76 -13.57 -11.04
C GLU A 33 -8.20 -12.15 -11.06
N LEU A 34 -7.11 -11.92 -11.81
CA LEU A 34 -6.51 -10.58 -11.97
C LEU A 34 -7.53 -9.60 -12.56
N ILE A 35 -8.18 -9.97 -13.65
CA ILE A 35 -9.19 -9.13 -14.32
C ILE A 35 -10.34 -8.83 -13.37
N ALA A 36 -10.91 -9.84 -12.71
CA ALA A 36 -12.02 -9.64 -11.78
C ALA A 36 -11.68 -8.68 -10.63
N ARG A 37 -10.45 -8.76 -10.08
CA ARG A 37 -10.01 -7.83 -9.03
C ARG A 37 -9.83 -6.41 -9.56
N LEU A 38 -9.35 -6.25 -10.79
CA LEU A 38 -9.21 -4.95 -11.43
C LEU A 38 -10.59 -4.33 -11.70
N GLU A 39 -11.53 -5.09 -12.26
CA GLU A 39 -12.91 -4.65 -12.47
C GLU A 39 -13.56 -4.18 -11.16
N GLN A 40 -13.47 -5.01 -10.11
CA GLN A 40 -13.99 -4.67 -8.78
C GLN A 40 -13.35 -3.39 -8.22
N SER A 41 -12.07 -3.13 -8.49
CA SER A 41 -11.40 -1.92 -8.00
C SER A 41 -11.95 -0.63 -8.63
N PHE A 42 -12.47 -0.69 -9.86
CA PHE A 42 -13.09 0.46 -10.52
C PHE A 42 -14.54 0.68 -10.07
N GLU A 43 -15.28 -0.39 -9.77
CA GLU A 43 -16.66 -0.29 -9.27
C GLU A 43 -16.72 0.45 -7.92
N VAL A 44 -15.79 0.15 -7.01
CA VAL A 44 -15.70 0.82 -5.70
C VAL A 44 -15.42 2.32 -5.86
N GLN A 45 -14.49 2.69 -6.77
CA GLN A 45 -14.15 4.09 -7.01
C GLN A 45 -15.32 4.91 -7.59
N GLN A 46 -16.18 4.29 -8.40
CA GLN A 46 -17.36 4.96 -8.94
C GLN A 46 -18.43 5.20 -7.88
N GLN A 47 -18.61 4.24 -6.96
CA GLN A 47 -19.57 4.40 -5.86
C GLN A 47 -19.14 5.51 -4.91
N ASP A 48 -17.85 5.60 -4.54
CA ASP A 48 -17.35 6.67 -3.68
C ASP A 48 -17.49 8.07 -4.31
N ALA A 49 -17.42 8.19 -5.64
CA ALA A 49 -17.60 9.46 -6.33
C ALA A 49 -19.06 9.95 -6.34
N GLU A 50 -20.02 9.03 -6.37
CA GLU A 50 -21.46 9.34 -6.39
C GLU A 50 -22.05 9.48 -4.98
N ASP A 51 -21.56 8.70 -4.01
CA ASP A 51 -21.97 8.74 -2.59
C ASP A 51 -21.13 9.70 -1.73
N SER A 52 -20.15 10.39 -2.33
CA SER A 52 -19.53 11.57 -1.72
C SER A 52 -20.66 12.53 -1.33
N PRO A 53 -20.92 12.78 -0.03
CA PRO A 53 -21.82 13.84 0.34
C PRO A 53 -21.18 15.10 -0.22
N ARG A 54 -21.76 15.63 -1.30
CA ARG A 54 -21.56 17.03 -1.66
C ARG A 54 -21.96 17.78 -0.42
N PHE A 55 -20.99 18.13 0.42
CA PHE A 55 -21.17 19.09 1.48
C PHE A 55 -21.64 20.34 0.76
N LYS A 56 -22.95 20.49 0.65
CA LYS A 56 -23.59 21.74 0.28
C LYS A 56 -23.30 22.64 1.47
N ILE A 57 -22.16 23.31 1.39
CA ILE A 57 -21.91 24.46 2.23
C ILE A 57 -22.91 25.48 1.71
N ASP A 58 -24.07 25.56 2.36
CA ASP A 58 -24.99 26.66 2.15
C ASP A 58 -24.17 27.94 2.32
N GLY A 59 -24.16 28.78 1.29
CA GLY A 59 -23.16 29.82 1.03
C GLY A 59 -23.02 30.92 2.09
N ASP A 60 -23.68 30.79 3.24
CA ASP A 60 -23.70 31.76 4.33
C ASP A 60 -22.86 31.33 5.55
N ALA A 61 -22.34 30.10 5.58
CA ALA A 61 -21.63 29.56 6.73
C ALA A 61 -20.09 29.57 6.65
N PHE A 62 -19.48 30.18 5.62
CA PHE A 62 -18.02 30.38 5.58
C PHE A 62 -17.63 31.72 6.21
N ASN A 63 -18.07 31.96 7.44
CA ASN A 63 -17.31 32.85 8.30
C ASN A 63 -16.05 32.08 8.71
N LEU A 64 -14.95 32.36 8.02
CA LEU A 64 -13.59 32.10 8.49
C LEU A 64 -13.35 33.00 9.72
N GLY A 65 -14.11 32.72 10.78
CA GLY A 65 -14.01 33.33 12.08
C GLY A 65 -12.64 32.98 12.63
N LYS A 66 -11.85 34.03 12.83
CA LYS A 66 -10.58 34.05 13.53
C LYS A 66 -10.54 32.97 14.61
N TYR A 67 -9.61 32.04 14.45
CA TYR A 67 -9.31 31.02 15.44
C TYR A 67 -8.71 31.73 16.66
N GLU A 68 -9.54 32.08 17.64
CA GLU A 68 -9.10 32.53 18.96
C GLU A 68 -8.79 31.27 19.79
N PRO A 69 -7.54 31.04 20.21
CA PRO A 69 -7.19 29.86 20.97
C PRO A 69 -7.58 30.09 22.44
N GLY A 70 -8.78 29.65 22.84
CA GLY A 70 -9.15 29.66 24.26
C GLY A 70 -10.63 29.40 24.50
N ALA A 71 -10.91 28.31 25.23
CA ALA A 71 -12.22 27.90 25.77
C ALA A 71 -13.30 27.68 24.68
N ASP A 72 -13.58 26.46 24.22
CA ASP A 72 -14.10 25.35 25.01
C ASP A 72 -13.83 24.02 24.29
N ALA A 73 -13.20 23.09 24.99
CA ALA A 73 -13.02 21.73 24.50
C ALA A 73 -14.38 21.02 24.45
N VAL A 74 -14.87 20.76 23.24
CA VAL A 74 -15.96 19.81 23.02
C VAL A 74 -15.50 18.45 23.52
N LYS A 75 -16.05 18.01 24.66
CA LYS A 75 -15.83 16.65 25.18
C LYS A 75 -16.52 15.67 24.23
N PHE A 76 -15.72 15.02 23.39
CA PHE A 76 -16.17 13.79 22.73
C PHE A 76 -16.39 12.75 23.82
N ALA A 77 -17.66 12.47 24.13
CA ALA A 77 -18.03 11.34 24.96
C ALA A 77 -17.65 10.05 24.21
N GLY A 78 -16.50 9.48 24.58
CA GLY A 78 -16.06 8.17 24.12
C GLY A 78 -17.05 7.12 24.59
N GLY A 79 -17.65 6.40 23.63
CA GLY A 79 -18.38 5.17 23.90
C GLY A 79 -17.43 4.06 24.39
N PRO A 80 -17.91 3.11 25.23
CA PRO A 80 -17.08 2.10 25.84
C PRO A 80 -16.82 0.94 24.85
N ALA A 81 -15.86 1.10 23.95
CA ALA A 81 -15.42 0.01 23.06
C ALA A 81 -13.93 0.08 22.65
N ALA A 82 -13.11 0.94 23.27
CA ALA A 82 -11.76 1.23 22.80
C ALA A 82 -10.62 0.73 23.72
N GLU A 83 -10.86 -0.25 24.60
CA GLU A 83 -9.84 -0.69 25.56
C GLU A 83 -9.24 -2.09 25.31
N LYS A 84 -9.80 -2.89 24.39
CA LYS A 84 -9.33 -4.28 24.19
C LYS A 84 -8.42 -4.50 22.98
N GLU A 85 -8.37 -3.60 22.00
CA GLU A 85 -7.53 -3.76 20.81
C GLU A 85 -6.08 -3.28 21.00
N ASN A 86 -5.83 -2.44 22.01
CA ASN A 86 -4.49 -1.91 22.30
C ASN A 86 -3.53 -2.91 22.98
N SER A 87 -4.01 -4.08 23.41
CA SER A 87 -3.13 -5.07 24.08
C SER A 87 -2.42 -6.01 23.09
N PHE A 88 -3.06 -6.35 21.97
CA PHE A 88 -2.49 -7.31 21.02
C PHE A 88 -1.29 -6.73 20.27
N MET A 89 -1.43 -5.49 19.77
CA MET A 89 -0.34 -4.80 19.07
C MET A 89 0.83 -4.47 20.00
N ALA A 90 0.55 -4.19 21.28
CA ALA A 90 1.59 -4.00 22.30
C ALA A 90 2.36 -5.30 22.56
N SER A 91 1.66 -6.42 22.74
CA SER A 91 2.27 -7.75 22.92
C SER A 91 3.09 -8.19 21.71
N LEU A 92 2.62 -7.90 20.49
CA LEU A 92 3.34 -8.20 19.26
C LEU A 92 4.64 -7.39 19.13
N LEU A 93 4.62 -6.10 19.48
CA LEU A 93 5.81 -5.24 19.49
C LEU A 93 6.83 -5.68 20.54
N GLU A 94 6.37 -6.15 21.70
CA GLU A 94 7.23 -6.67 22.75
C GLU A 94 7.92 -7.97 22.32
N LEU A 95 7.19 -8.90 21.69
CA LEU A 95 7.76 -10.13 21.12
C LEU A 95 8.80 -9.86 20.03
N ILE A 96 8.56 -8.86 19.16
CA ILE A 96 9.50 -8.45 18.12
C ILE A 96 10.79 -7.86 18.72
N ASN A 97 10.70 -7.14 19.84
CA ASN A 97 11.87 -6.62 20.52
C ASN A 97 12.63 -7.70 21.30
N GLU A 98 11.93 -8.67 21.89
CA GLU A 98 12.53 -9.81 22.60
C GLU A 98 13.28 -10.76 21.66
N TYR A 99 12.74 -11.00 20.45
CA TYR A 99 13.40 -11.81 19.43
C TYR A 99 14.38 -11.03 18.54
N ARG A 100 14.72 -9.77 18.85
CA ARG A 100 15.71 -9.01 18.08
C ARG A 100 17.12 -9.53 18.44
N PRO A 101 17.82 -10.26 17.55
CA PRO A 101 19.20 -10.63 17.80
C PRO A 101 20.05 -9.36 17.96
N ALA A 102 20.94 -9.34 18.94
CA ALA A 102 21.80 -8.20 19.27
C ALA A 102 22.72 -7.75 18.10
N GLU A 103 22.82 -8.55 17.03
CA GLU A 103 23.73 -8.34 15.90
C GLU A 103 23.25 -7.33 14.85
N LEU A 104 22.00 -6.85 14.91
CA LEU A 104 21.50 -5.86 13.93
C LEU A 104 21.78 -4.39 14.28
N LYS A 105 22.38 -4.09 15.45
CA LYS A 105 22.72 -2.70 15.83
C LYS A 105 24.01 -2.17 15.20
N THR A 106 24.81 -3.02 14.54
CA THR A 106 26.12 -2.64 14.03
C THR A 106 26.32 -2.95 12.55
N LEU A 107 25.27 -3.26 11.80
CA LEU A 107 25.40 -3.38 10.36
C LEU A 107 25.42 -1.96 9.75
N PRO A 108 26.57 -1.51 9.21
CA PRO A 108 26.61 -0.25 8.48
C PRO A 108 25.66 -0.35 7.28
N PRO A 109 25.05 0.77 6.83
CA PRO A 109 24.20 0.76 5.65
C PRO A 109 25.00 0.19 4.48
N ASP A 110 24.55 -0.97 3.98
CA ASP A 110 25.16 -1.75 2.89
C ASP A 110 24.95 -1.08 1.52
N ASN A 111 25.13 0.25 1.46
CA ASN A 111 24.74 1.10 0.34
C ASN A 111 25.86 2.01 -0.18
N ALA A 112 27.12 1.69 0.12
CA ALA A 112 28.26 2.33 -0.55
C ALA A 112 29.27 1.28 -1.00
N LYS A 113 29.00 0.59 -2.11
CA LYS A 113 30.10 0.03 -2.89
C LYS A 113 31.04 1.20 -3.25
N PRO A 114 32.36 1.13 -2.97
CA PRO A 114 33.29 2.24 -3.23
C PRO A 114 33.44 2.55 -4.73
N LYS A 115 32.91 1.69 -5.61
CA LYS A 115 32.94 1.86 -7.06
C LYS A 115 31.50 1.94 -7.59
N PRO A 116 31.16 2.93 -8.44
CA PRO A 116 29.87 2.97 -9.11
C PRO A 116 29.67 1.68 -9.90
N ASN A 117 28.44 1.15 -9.91
CA ASN A 117 28.06 -0.06 -10.63
C ASN A 117 28.26 0.16 -12.14
N THR A 118 29.47 -0.10 -12.60
CA THR A 118 29.84 -0.01 -14.00
C THR A 118 29.36 -1.30 -14.64
N GLY A 119 28.46 -1.16 -15.61
CA GLY A 119 27.86 -2.29 -16.30
C GLY A 119 28.89 -3.25 -16.92
N PRO A 120 28.42 -4.39 -17.46
CA PRO A 120 29.30 -5.41 -18.03
C PRO A 120 30.26 -4.82 -19.08
N GLU A 121 31.51 -5.29 -19.07
CA GLU A 121 32.54 -4.80 -19.98
C GLU A 121 32.09 -4.85 -21.46
N PRO A 122 32.45 -3.83 -22.27
CA PRO A 122 32.15 -3.84 -23.69
C PRO A 122 32.81 -5.04 -24.38
N ARG A 123 32.04 -5.79 -25.17
CA ARG A 123 32.56 -6.93 -25.94
C ARG A 123 33.57 -6.46 -26.98
N LYS A 124 34.68 -7.20 -27.12
CA LYS A 124 35.70 -6.97 -28.15
C LYS A 124 35.05 -7.03 -29.54
N ARG A 125 35.27 -6.00 -30.36
CA ARG A 125 34.85 -6.00 -31.77
C ARG A 125 35.83 -6.87 -32.56
N TYR A 126 35.33 -7.90 -33.24
CA TYR A 126 36.14 -8.66 -34.19
C TYR A 126 36.48 -7.80 -35.41
N PRO A 127 37.68 -7.95 -36.00
CA PRO A 127 38.02 -7.27 -37.24
C PRO A 127 37.08 -7.74 -38.36
N LYS A 128 36.55 -6.79 -39.13
CA LYS A 128 35.77 -7.09 -40.33
C LYS A 128 36.73 -7.64 -41.40
N LYS A 129 36.37 -8.79 -41.99
CA LYS A 129 37.00 -9.29 -43.21
C LYS A 129 36.60 -8.42 -44.40
#